data_AF-A0A1S3M164-F1
#
_entry.id   AF-A0A1S3M164-F1
#
_cell.length_a   1.000
_cell.length_b   1.000
_cell.length_c   1.000
_cell.angle_alpha   90.00
_cell.angle_beta   90.00
_cell.angle_gamma   90.00
#
_symmetry.space_group_name_H-M   'P 1'
#
loop_
_entity.id
_entity.type
_entity.pdbx_description
1 polymer ?
#
loop_
_entity_poly.entity_id
_entity_poly.type
_entity_poly.pdbx_seq_one_letter_code
_entity_poly.pdbx_strand_id
1 'polypeptide(L)'
;MVLVQMVRYWSNWYWSNRRISNSWLSTGWFTMTIALELCDRINVYGMVAPDHCREPQPPSVPYHYYEPLGPEECAMYISHERGRRGSHHRFITEKRVFASWARTFNIHFYQPDWEPTPLAPANRTQGETVSVSIHDWRPEMEVGW
;
A
#
# COMPACT_ATOMS: atom_id res chain seq x y z
N MET A 1 -18.53 -17.22 6.39
CA MET A 1 -18.96 -16.82 5.03
C MET A 1 -18.20 -15.61 4.47
N VAL A 2 -17.73 -14.66 5.31
CA VAL A 2 -16.98 -13.46 4.91
C VAL A 2 -15.69 -13.76 4.10
N LEU A 3 -14.88 -14.73 4.56
CA LEU A 3 -13.65 -15.17 3.87
C LEU A 3 -13.87 -15.56 2.39
N VAL A 4 -14.99 -16.22 2.06
CA VAL A 4 -15.26 -16.68 0.68
C VAL A 4 -15.64 -15.51 -0.24
N GLN A 5 -16.35 -14.52 0.32
CA GLN A 5 -16.80 -13.35 -0.42
C GLN A 5 -15.64 -12.38 -0.70
N MET A 6 -14.73 -12.23 0.27
CA MET A 6 -13.51 -11.45 0.06
C MET A 6 -12.48 -12.15 -0.82
N VAL A 7 -12.29 -13.47 -0.72
CA VAL A 7 -11.43 -14.19 -1.69
C VAL A 7 -11.95 -14.04 -3.12
N ARG A 8 -13.28 -14.03 -3.32
CA ARG A 8 -13.89 -13.78 -4.64
C ARG A 8 -13.77 -12.32 -5.09
N TYR A 9 -14.06 -11.36 -4.21
CA TYR A 9 -13.89 -9.94 -4.49
C TYR A 9 -12.43 -9.61 -4.81
N TRP A 10 -11.51 -10.15 -4.03
CA TRP A 10 -10.08 -9.98 -4.17
C TRP A 10 -9.52 -10.67 -5.41
N SER A 11 -9.97 -11.89 -5.74
CA SER A 11 -9.61 -12.53 -7.00
C SER A 11 -10.06 -11.68 -8.18
N ASN A 12 -11.30 -11.20 -8.18
CA ASN A 12 -11.83 -10.34 -9.24
C ASN A 12 -11.09 -8.99 -9.33
N TRP A 13 -10.79 -8.38 -8.18
CA TRP A 13 -10.02 -7.14 -8.09
C TRP A 13 -8.57 -7.33 -8.55
N TYR A 14 -7.93 -8.46 -8.20
CA TYR A 14 -6.61 -8.87 -8.67
C TYR A 14 -6.57 -9.02 -10.20
N TRP A 15 -7.54 -9.74 -10.76
CA TRP A 15 -7.65 -9.93 -12.22
C TRP A 15 -7.93 -8.60 -12.95
N SER A 16 -8.76 -7.73 -12.36
CA SER A 16 -9.05 -6.39 -12.89
C SER A 16 -7.79 -5.51 -12.87
N ASN A 17 -7.11 -5.42 -11.72
CA ASN A 17 -5.88 -4.63 -11.59
C ASN A 17 -4.77 -5.15 -12.49
N ARG A 18 -4.64 -6.47 -12.66
CA ARG A 18 -3.69 -7.04 -13.60
C ARG A 18 -4.01 -6.68 -15.05
N ARG A 19 -5.29 -6.72 -15.45
CA ARG A 19 -5.71 -6.32 -16.81
C ARG A 19 -5.50 -4.82 -17.07
N ILE A 20 -5.68 -3.97 -16.07
CA ILE A 20 -5.59 -2.51 -16.22
C ILE A 20 -4.15 -2.01 -16.08
N SER A 21 -3.41 -2.49 -15.06
CA SER A 21 -2.06 -2.01 -14.74
C SER A 21 -0.92 -2.78 -15.42
N ASN A 22 -1.21 -3.96 -15.96
CA ASN A 22 -0.22 -4.91 -16.51
C ASN A 22 0.98 -5.16 -15.57
N SER A 23 0.71 -5.19 -14.26
CA SER A 23 1.71 -5.43 -13.21
C SER A 23 1.29 -6.61 -12.32
N TRP A 24 2.26 -7.19 -11.62
CA TRP A 24 2.02 -8.25 -10.63
C TRP A 24 2.02 -7.63 -9.24
N LEU A 25 1.13 -8.07 -8.36
CA LEU A 25 1.14 -7.63 -6.96
C LEU A 25 2.29 -8.29 -6.21
N SER A 26 2.95 -7.55 -5.31
CA SER A 26 4.02 -8.09 -4.49
C SER A 26 3.51 -9.01 -3.39
N THR A 27 4.40 -9.85 -2.84
CA THR A 27 4.14 -10.60 -1.60
C THR A 27 3.67 -9.70 -0.45
N GLY A 28 4.16 -8.45 -0.40
CA GLY A 28 3.74 -7.46 0.58
C GLY A 28 2.25 -7.10 0.46
N TRP A 29 1.75 -6.91 -0.76
CA TRP A 29 0.33 -6.65 -1.00
C TRP A 29 -0.57 -7.81 -0.56
N PHE A 30 -0.20 -9.03 -0.95
CA PHE A 30 -0.94 -10.24 -0.56
C PHE A 30 -1.03 -10.35 0.97
N THR A 31 0.12 -10.19 1.63
CA THR A 31 0.22 -10.27 3.09
C THR A 31 -0.59 -9.18 3.79
N MET A 32 -0.51 -7.93 3.32
CA MET A 32 -1.27 -6.83 3.88
C MET A 32 -2.78 -7.05 3.78
N THR A 33 -3.26 -7.53 2.63
CA THR A 33 -4.68 -7.80 2.44
C THR A 33 -5.19 -8.88 3.39
N ILE A 34 -4.40 -9.94 3.59
CA ILE A 34 -4.74 -11.00 4.55
C ILE A 34 -4.72 -10.46 5.99
N ALA A 35 -3.75 -9.62 6.33
CA ALA A 35 -3.65 -9.04 7.67
C ALA A 35 -4.86 -8.15 8.01
N LEU A 36 -5.38 -7.38 7.04
CA LEU A 36 -6.60 -6.58 7.21
C LEU A 36 -7.83 -7.40 7.60
N GLU A 37 -7.88 -8.67 7.18
CA GLU A 37 -9.00 -9.57 7.48
C GLU A 37 -8.85 -10.32 8.80
N LEU A 38 -7.62 -10.52 9.25
CA LEU A 38 -7.33 -11.39 10.38
C LEU A 38 -6.96 -10.62 11.65
N CYS A 39 -6.56 -9.35 11.54
CA CYS A 39 -5.94 -8.62 12.63
C CYS A 39 -6.65 -7.29 12.91
N ASP A 40 -6.92 -7.01 14.19
CA ASP A 40 -7.43 -5.70 14.64
C ASP A 40 -6.35 -4.60 14.64
N ARG A 41 -5.07 -5.00 14.65
CA ARG A 41 -3.90 -4.13 14.59
C ARG A 41 -2.81 -4.78 13.75
N ILE A 42 -2.18 -3.99 12.88
CA ILE A 42 -1.11 -4.44 11.99
C ILE A 42 0.13 -3.59 12.24
N ASN A 43 1.26 -4.24 12.50
CA ASN A 43 2.55 -3.59 12.62
C ASN A 43 3.43 -4.05 11.46
N VAL A 44 3.92 -3.10 10.67
CA VAL A 44 4.72 -3.35 9.47
C VAL A 44 6.16 -2.93 9.75
N TYR A 45 7.12 -3.80 9.41
CA TYR A 45 8.54 -3.55 9.62
C TYR A 45 9.28 -3.52 8.29
N GLY A 46 10.33 -2.70 8.20
CA GLY A 46 11.22 -2.67 7.04
C GLY A 46 10.56 -2.12 5.77
N MET A 47 9.52 -1.30 5.93
CA MET A 47 8.83 -0.66 4.81
C MET A 47 9.03 0.84 4.90
N VAL A 48 9.70 1.44 3.92
CA VAL A 48 9.84 2.90 3.78
C VAL A 48 8.57 3.54 3.22
N ALA A 49 8.37 4.83 3.49
CA ALA A 49 7.29 5.65 2.94
C ALA A 49 7.31 5.69 1.39
N PRO A 50 6.15 5.89 0.72
CA PRO A 50 6.07 5.87 -0.74
C PRO A 50 6.88 6.99 -1.45
N ASP A 51 7.17 8.07 -0.74
CA ASP A 51 7.92 9.23 -1.19
C ASP A 51 9.39 9.21 -0.79
N HIS A 52 9.84 8.19 -0.06
CA HIS A 52 11.23 8.04 0.40
C HIS A 52 12.26 8.25 -0.72
N CYS A 53 12.03 7.63 -1.88
CA CYS A 53 12.94 7.73 -3.03
C CYS A 53 12.78 8.99 -3.88
N ARG A 54 11.95 9.95 -3.45
CA ARG A 54 11.82 11.28 -4.06
C ARG A 54 12.59 12.36 -3.30
N GLU A 55 13.10 12.03 -2.12
CA GLU A 55 13.92 12.95 -1.33
C GLU A 55 15.17 13.38 -2.12
N PRO A 56 15.70 14.61 -1.92
CA PRO A 56 16.85 15.10 -2.68
C PRO A 56 18.12 14.25 -2.54
N GLN A 57 18.29 13.58 -1.39
CA GLN A 57 19.40 12.68 -1.10
C GLN A 57 18.90 11.49 -0.27
N PRO A 58 18.24 10.51 -0.90
CA PRO A 58 17.78 9.33 -0.17
C PRO A 58 19.02 8.53 0.31
N PRO A 59 18.96 7.91 1.50
CA PRO A 59 20.04 7.06 1.99
C PRO A 59 20.39 5.97 0.96
N SER A 60 21.69 5.78 0.72
CA SER A 60 22.19 4.66 -0.08
C SER A 60 22.22 3.42 0.81
N VAL A 61 21.19 2.60 0.69
CA VAL A 61 20.99 1.38 1.49
C VAL A 61 20.65 0.20 0.58
N PRO A 62 21.05 -1.03 0.96
CA PRO A 62 20.73 -2.22 0.20
C PRO A 62 19.22 -2.48 0.21
N TYR A 63 18.70 -2.95 -0.93
CA TYR A 63 17.29 -3.31 -1.11
C TYR A 63 16.82 -4.41 -0.16
N HIS A 64 17.67 -5.40 0.12
CA HIS A 64 17.41 -6.46 1.08
C HIS A 64 18.33 -6.33 2.28
N TYR A 65 17.77 -6.39 3.49
CA TYR A 65 18.53 -6.30 4.74
C TYR A 65 19.55 -7.44 4.93
N TYR A 66 19.30 -8.61 4.32
CA TYR A 66 20.18 -9.78 4.37
C TYR A 66 21.22 -9.80 3.24
N GLU A 67 21.20 -8.82 2.34
CA GLU A 67 22.07 -8.77 1.16
C GLU A 67 22.78 -7.40 1.09
N PRO A 68 23.78 -7.14 1.95
CA PRO A 68 24.39 -5.81 2.08
C PRO A 68 25.18 -5.35 0.84
N LEU A 69 25.53 -6.28 -0.06
CA LEU A 69 26.17 -6.01 -1.35
C LEU A 69 25.18 -6.07 -2.52
N GLY A 70 23.87 -6.11 -2.22
CA GLY A 70 22.80 -6.17 -3.20
C GLY A 70 22.56 -4.83 -3.90
N PRO A 71 21.52 -4.76 -4.76
CA PRO A 71 21.15 -3.52 -5.43
C PRO A 71 20.67 -2.46 -4.42
N GLU A 72 20.89 -1.19 -4.75
CA GLU A 72 20.39 -0.05 -3.99
C GLU A 72 18.86 -0.04 -3.94
N GLU A 73 18.29 0.22 -2.76
CA GLU A 73 16.86 0.13 -2.50
C GLU A 73 16.05 1.00 -3.47
N CYS A 74 16.38 2.29 -3.57
CA CYS A 74 15.64 3.21 -4.42
C CYS A 74 15.83 2.95 -5.91
N ALA A 75 17.01 2.49 -6.33
CA ALA A 75 17.23 2.07 -7.72
C ALA A 75 16.31 0.88 -8.08
N MET A 76 16.18 -0.06 -7.15
CA MET A 76 15.31 -1.22 -7.31
C MET A 76 13.83 -0.82 -7.39
N TYR A 77 13.34 0.00 -6.46
CA TYR A 77 11.95 0.47 -6.49
C TYR A 77 11.63 1.26 -7.77
N ILE A 78 12.49 2.21 -8.16
CA ILE A 78 12.23 3.08 -9.32
C ILE A 78 12.22 2.28 -10.63
N SER A 79 13.17 1.35 -10.81
CA SER A 79 13.24 0.53 -12.03
C SER A 79 11.99 -0.34 -12.19
N HIS A 80 11.51 -0.97 -11.12
CA HIS A 80 10.27 -1.76 -11.13
C HIS A 80 9.01 -0.89 -11.29
N GLU A 81 8.98 0.29 -10.66
CA GLU A 81 7.87 1.24 -10.80
C GLU A 81 7.77 1.81 -12.22
N ARG A 82 8.88 1.96 -12.95
CA ARG A 82 8.89 2.50 -14.33
C ARG A 82 8.78 1.44 -15.41
N GLY A 83 8.95 0.15 -15.07
CA GLY A 83 8.82 -0.95 -16.02
C GLY A 83 7.52 -0.87 -16.82
N ARG A 84 7.56 -1.04 -18.14
CA ARG A 84 6.34 -0.98 -18.99
C ARG A 84 5.86 -2.35 -19.46
N ARG A 85 6.75 -3.36 -19.38
CA ARG A 85 6.54 -4.73 -19.85
C ARG A 85 7.32 -5.68 -18.94
N GLY A 86 6.72 -6.83 -18.61
CA GLY A 86 7.36 -7.89 -17.82
C GLY A 86 6.66 -8.16 -16.50
N SER A 87 7.21 -9.10 -15.73
CA SER A 87 6.70 -9.47 -14.40
C SER A 87 7.29 -8.59 -13.31
N HIS A 88 6.98 -7.29 -13.31
CA HIS A 88 7.47 -6.35 -12.29
C HIS A 88 6.33 -5.87 -11.38
N HIS A 89 6.68 -5.59 -10.13
CA HIS A 89 5.79 -5.05 -9.11
C HIS A 89 5.78 -3.53 -9.15
N ARG A 90 4.69 -2.92 -8.68
CA ARG A 90 4.59 -1.47 -8.52
C ARG A 90 4.78 -1.08 -7.06
N PHE A 91 5.99 -1.30 -6.53
CA PHE A 91 6.26 -1.13 -5.10
C PHE A 91 5.90 0.25 -4.56
N ILE A 92 6.13 1.32 -5.34
CA ILE A 92 5.82 2.68 -4.91
C ILE A 92 4.30 2.89 -4.92
N THR A 93 3.61 2.38 -5.94
CA THR A 93 2.14 2.45 -6.00
C THR A 93 1.48 1.64 -4.88
N GLU A 94 1.95 0.42 -4.61
CA GLU A 94 1.43 -0.41 -3.51
C GLU A 94 1.60 0.29 -2.16
N LYS A 95 2.77 0.87 -1.88
CA LYS A 95 3.02 1.64 -0.65
C LYS A 95 2.09 2.86 -0.50
N ARG A 96 1.71 3.53 -1.60
CA ARG A 96 0.71 4.61 -1.54
C ARG A 96 -0.65 4.11 -1.10
N VAL A 97 -1.05 2.91 -1.54
CA VAL A 97 -2.29 2.30 -1.06
C VAL A 97 -2.20 1.95 0.41
N PHE A 98 -1.09 1.36 0.86
CA PHE A 98 -0.89 1.05 2.28
C PHE A 98 -0.91 2.31 3.15
N ALA A 99 -0.28 3.39 2.69
CA ALA A 99 -0.36 4.70 3.35
C ALA A 99 -1.82 5.20 3.42
N SER A 100 -2.61 5.02 2.36
CA SER A 100 -4.04 5.35 2.38
C SER A 100 -4.82 4.49 3.39
N TRP A 101 -4.58 3.18 3.40
CA TRP A 101 -5.21 2.26 4.35
C TRP A 101 -4.85 2.56 5.80
N ALA A 102 -3.62 2.95 6.09
CA ALA A 102 -3.18 3.32 7.44
C ALA A 102 -3.88 4.58 7.98
N ARG A 103 -4.59 5.36 7.15
CA ARG A 103 -5.46 6.46 7.62
C ARG A 103 -6.82 5.99 8.14
N THR A 104 -7.21 4.77 7.80
CA THR A 104 -8.54 4.21 8.13
C THR A 104 -8.42 3.02 9.06
N PHE A 105 -7.42 2.17 8.84
CA PHE A 105 -7.14 0.96 9.62
C PHE A 105 -5.98 1.18 10.58
N ASN A 106 -5.93 0.37 11.63
CA ASN A 106 -4.92 0.42 12.69
C ASN A 106 -3.59 -0.19 12.23
N ILE A 107 -2.94 0.44 11.24
CA ILE A 107 -1.68 0.02 10.65
C ILE A 107 -0.57 0.98 11.08
N HIS A 108 0.51 0.44 11.63
CA HIS A 108 1.68 1.21 12.05
C HIS A 108 2.94 0.72 11.34
N PHE A 109 3.83 1.65 10.98
CA PHE A 109 5.10 1.34 10.30
C PHE A 109 6.28 1.61 11.23
N TYR A 110 7.23 0.68 11.23
CA TYR A 110 8.41 0.70 12.08
C TYR A 110 9.67 0.41 11.27
N GLN A 111 10.78 1.02 11.67
CA GLN A 111 12.13 0.79 11.12
C GLN A 111 12.18 0.89 9.58
N PRO A 112 11.95 2.09 9.01
CA PRO A 112 11.79 3.38 9.71
C PRO A 112 10.36 3.65 10.18
N ASP A 113 10.22 4.47 11.22
CA ASP A 113 8.92 4.99 11.66
C ASP A 113 8.44 6.05 10.67
N TRP A 114 7.22 5.90 10.18
CA TRP A 114 6.53 6.91 9.38
C TRP A 114 5.02 6.73 9.47
N GLU A 115 4.31 7.83 9.22
CA GLU A 115 2.85 7.86 9.21
C GLU A 115 2.35 8.51 7.92
N PRO A 116 1.20 8.08 7.39
CA PRO A 116 0.62 8.72 6.22
C PRO A 116 0.23 10.16 6.56
N THR A 117 0.48 11.10 5.64
CA THR A 117 0.03 12.49 5.83
C THR A 117 -1.47 12.50 6.12
N PRO A 118 -1.94 13.17 7.19
CA PRO A 118 -3.36 13.28 7.49
C PRO A 118 -4.10 13.87 6.28
N LEU A 119 -5.30 13.38 5.99
CA LEU A 119 -6.17 14.09 5.06
C LEU A 119 -6.43 15.48 5.66
N ALA A 120 -6.22 16.54 4.86
CA ALA A 120 -6.58 17.88 5.30
C ALA A 120 -8.02 17.83 5.83
N PRO A 121 -8.31 18.46 6.99
CA PRO A 121 -9.66 18.44 7.51
C PRO A 121 -10.58 18.98 6.43
N ALA A 122 -11.47 18.13 5.93
CA ALA A 122 -12.58 18.62 5.14
C ALA A 122 -13.26 19.68 6.01
N ASN A 123 -13.54 20.87 5.46
CA ASN A 123 -14.40 21.85 6.13
C ASN A 123 -15.77 21.18 6.36
N ARG A 124 -15.90 20.46 7.47
CA ARG A 124 -17.08 19.71 7.86
C ARG A 124 -17.68 20.45 9.04
N THR A 125 -18.76 21.16 8.76
CA THR A 125 -19.74 21.59 9.75
C THR A 125 -20.01 20.44 10.72
N GLN A 126 -19.99 20.74 12.02
CA GLN A 126 -20.14 19.80 13.12
C GLN A 126 -21.32 18.83 12.90
N GLY A 127 -21.08 17.54 13.11
CA GLY A 127 -22.11 16.54 13.26
C GLY A 127 -21.71 15.15 12.76
N GLU A 128 -21.71 14.18 13.69
CA GLU A 128 -21.77 12.73 13.46
C GLU A 128 -20.43 11.97 13.32
N THR A 129 -20.07 11.28 14.42
CA THR A 129 -19.08 10.20 14.46
C THR A 129 -19.62 9.01 13.68
N VAL A 130 -19.23 8.90 12.41
CA VAL A 130 -19.49 7.71 11.59
C VAL A 130 -18.38 6.69 11.87
N SER A 131 -18.73 5.59 12.53
CA SER A 131 -17.88 4.40 12.60
C SER A 131 -17.79 3.77 11.21
N VAL A 132 -16.68 3.96 10.51
CA VAL A 132 -16.46 3.37 9.20
C VAL A 132 -16.16 1.88 9.38
N SER A 133 -17.14 1.03 9.07
CA SER A 133 -16.99 -0.41 8.99
C SER A 133 -16.39 -0.80 7.64
N ILE A 134 -15.59 -1.87 7.59
CA ILE A 134 -15.10 -2.45 6.33
C ILE A 134 -16.24 -2.82 5.37
N HIS A 135 -17.45 -3.02 5.89
CA HIS A 135 -18.65 -3.30 5.12
C HIS A 135 -19.27 -2.08 4.40
N ASP A 136 -18.88 -0.85 4.76
CA ASP A 136 -19.44 0.40 4.19
C ASP A 136 -18.57 1.02 3.10
N TRP A 137 -17.43 0.40 2.74
CA TRP A 137 -16.56 0.90 1.67
C TRP A 137 -17.22 0.72 0.30
N ARG A 138 -17.84 1.79 -0.22
CA ARG A 138 -18.34 1.86 -1.60
C ARG A 138 -17.23 2.40 -2.53
N PRO A 139 -16.92 1.73 -3.66
CA PRO A 139 -15.81 2.11 -4.55
C PRO A 139 -16.13 3.27 -5.51
N GLU A 140 -17.02 4.20 -5.13
CA GLU A 140 -17.42 5.35 -6.00
C GLU A 140 -16.54 6.60 -5.83
N MET A 141 -15.36 6.48 -5.21
CA MET A 141 -14.34 7.55 -5.24
C MET A 141 -13.21 7.22 -6.21
N GLU A 142 -13.58 6.90 -7.45
CA GLU A 142 -12.65 7.03 -8.57
C GLU A 142 -12.43 8.52 -8.89
N VAL A 143 -11.30 9.02 -8.38
CA VAL A 143 -10.31 9.76 -9.15
C VAL A 143 -10.77 10.29 -10.53
N GLY A 144 -10.94 11.61 -10.60
CA GLY A 144 -10.65 12.33 -11.83
C GLY A 144 -9.19 12.12 -12.19
N TRP A 145 -8.96 11.68 -13.43
CA TRP A 145 -7.67 11.55 -14.09
C TRP A 145 -6.84 12.82 -14.04
#